data_AF-A0A1X9I2J9-F1
#
_entry.id   AF-A0A1X9I2J9-F1
#
_cell.length_a   1.000
_cell.length_b   1.000
_cell.length_c   1.000
_cell.angle_alpha   90.00
_cell.angle_beta   90.00
_cell.angle_gamma   90.00
#
_symmetry.space_group_name_H-M   'P 1'
#
loop_
_entity.id
_entity.type
_entity.pdbx_description
1 polymer ?
#
loop_
_entity_poly.entity_id
_entity_poly.type
_entity_poly.pdbx_seq_one_letter_code
_entity_poly.pdbx_strand_id
1 'polypeptide(L)' 'MSQLANALNSNYIVIGGGVSDAGEFLLDKVKEEFDKFAFPTVRNSTKLALATLGNDAGVIGAASLVI' A
#
# COMPACT_ATOMS: atom_id res chain seq x y z
N MET A 1 -2.55 -9.41 -2.32
CA MET A 1 -1.56 -8.51 -1.69
C MET A 1 -0.32 -9.28 -1.25
N SER A 2 -0.45 -10.26 -0.35
CA SER A 2 0.71 -10.96 0.23
C SER A 2 1.57 -11.74 -0.78
N GLN A 3 0.97 -12.36 -1.80
CA GLN A 3 1.75 -13.05 -2.86
C GLN A 3 2.62 -12.10 -3.68
N LEU A 4 2.09 -10.90 -4.02
CA LEU A 4 2.83 -9.90 -4.78
C LEU A 4 3.94 -9.26 -3.92
N ALA A 5 3.66 -9.01 -2.65
CA ALA A 5 4.66 -8.53 -1.69
C ALA A 5 5.80 -9.53 -1.51
N ASN A 6 5.49 -10.83 -1.43
CA ASN A 6 6.48 -11.89 -1.34
C ASN A 6 7.32 -12.01 -2.63
N ALA A 7 6.71 -11.82 -3.80
CA ALA A 7 7.42 -11.87 -5.09
C ALA A 7 8.33 -10.67 -5.33
N LEU A 8 7.89 -9.47 -4.93
CA LEU A 8 8.61 -8.21 -5.19
C LEU A 8 9.49 -7.75 -4.03
N ASN A 9 9.34 -8.36 -2.85
CA ASN A 9 9.95 -7.92 -1.59
C ASN A 9 9.77 -6.41 -1.36
N SER A 10 8.54 -5.92 -1.54
CA SER A 10 8.28 -4.47 -1.53
C SER A 10 8.47 -3.87 -0.14
N ASN A 11 9.14 -2.72 -0.05
CA ASN A 11 9.24 -1.98 1.21
C ASN A 11 7.97 -1.18 1.55
N TYR A 12 7.16 -0.82 0.55
CA TYR A 12 5.94 -0.03 0.74
C TYR A 12 4.81 -0.54 -0.15
N ILE A 13 3.62 -0.63 0.42
CA ILE A 13 2.40 -0.89 -0.32
C ILE A 13 1.40 0.20 0.07
N VAL A 14 1.06 1.04 -0.90
CA VAL A 14 0.14 2.17 -0.72
C VAL A 14 -1.23 1.78 -1.29
N ILE A 15 -2.28 1.91 -0.48
CA ILE A 15 -3.67 1.61 -0.85
C ILE A 15 -4.37 2.94 -1.12
N GLY A 16 -4.83 3.15 -2.36
CA GLY A 16 -5.55 4.37 -2.77
C GLY A 16 -6.88 4.09 -3.45
N GLY A 17 -7.53 5.16 -3.92
CA GLY A 17 -8.87 5.13 -4.54
C GLY A 17 -10.00 5.24 -3.50
N GLY A 18 -11.27 5.10 -3.89
CA GLY A 18 -12.41 5.25 -2.95
C GLY A 18 -12.41 4.26 -1.77
N VAL A 19 -11.56 3.23 -1.81
CA VAL A 19 -11.33 2.31 -0.69
C VAL A 19 -10.44 2.91 0.40
N SER A 20 -9.55 3.87 0.10
CA SER A 20 -8.74 4.53 1.13
C SER A 20 -9.56 5.45 2.03
N ASP A 21 -10.76 5.86 1.61
CA ASP A 21 -11.70 6.65 2.43
C ASP A 21 -12.21 5.88 3.65
N ALA A 22 -12.18 4.55 3.60
CA ALA A 22 -12.48 3.71 4.76
C ALA A 22 -11.43 3.83 5.89
N GLY A 23 -10.29 4.48 5.61
CA GLY A 23 -9.33 4.88 6.63
C GLY A 23 -8.65 3.69 7.32
N GLU A 24 -8.33 3.91 8.61
CA GLU A 24 -7.62 2.93 9.44
C GLU A 24 -8.35 1.60 9.58
N PHE A 25 -9.69 1.61 9.55
CA PHE A 25 -10.49 0.38 9.62
C PHE A 25 -10.16 -0.61 8.50
N LEU A 26 -9.99 -0.11 7.26
CA LEU A 26 -9.57 -0.97 6.16
C LEU A 26 -8.10 -1.37 6.30
N LEU A 27 -7.24 -0.42 6.70
CA LEU A 27 -5.82 -0.67 6.85
C LEU A 27 -5.54 -1.78 7.87
N ASP A 28 -6.23 -1.79 9.00
CA ASP A 28 -6.09 -2.80 10.05
C ASP A 28 -6.52 -4.19 9.57
N LYS A 29 -7.65 -4.28 8.86
CA LYS A 29 -8.10 -5.55 8.27
C LYS A 29 -7.14 -6.09 7.22
N VAL A 30 -6.64 -5.21 6.34
CA VAL A 30 -5.66 -5.60 5.32
C VAL A 30 -4.35 -6.02 5.98
N LYS A 31 -3.93 -5.35 7.05
CA LYS A 31 -2.73 -5.69 7.81
C LYS A 31 -2.86 -7.06 8.48
N GLU A 32 -4.00 -7.38 9.07
CA GLU A 32 -4.24 -8.69 9.69
C GLU A 32 -4.13 -9.82 8.66
N GLU A 33 -4.75 -9.67 7.50
CA GLU A 33 -4.65 -10.65 6.41
C GLU A 33 -3.25 -10.67 5.77
N PHE A 34 -2.61 -9.51 5.64
CA PHE A 34 -1.24 -9.42 5.14
C PHE A 34 -0.29 -10.20 6.02
N ASP A 35 -0.40 -10.01 7.34
CA ASP A 35 0.42 -10.71 8.31
C ASP A 35 0.21 -12.21 8.21
N LYS A 36 -1.02 -12.72 8.11
CA LYS A 36 -1.29 -14.17 8.02
C LYS A 36 -0.60 -14.86 6.84
N PHE A 37 -0.44 -14.18 5.70
CA PHE A 37 0.05 -14.80 4.46
C PHE A 37 1.42 -14.32 3.98
N ALA A 38 1.95 -13.22 4.53
CA ALA A 38 3.28 -12.71 4.19
C ALA A 38 4.38 -13.50 4.92
N PHE A 39 5.52 -13.70 4.24
CA PHE A 39 6.68 -14.29 4.90
C PHE A 39 7.22 -13.34 5.99
N PRO A 40 7.82 -13.86 7.08
CA PRO A 40 8.28 -13.02 8.19
C PRO A 40 9.20 -11.87 7.77
N THR A 41 10.11 -12.12 6.82
CA THR A 41 11.02 -11.10 6.28
C THR A 41 10.27 -9.98 5.58
N VAL A 42 9.25 -10.32 4.80
CA VAL A 42 8.41 -9.39 4.03
C VAL A 42 7.49 -8.63 4.97
N ARG A 43 6.90 -9.31 5.96
CA ARG A 43 6.08 -8.66 6.99
C ARG A 43 6.83 -7.54 7.73
N ASN A 44 8.11 -7.79 8.05
CA ASN A 44 8.93 -6.83 8.79
C ASN A 44 9.50 -5.72 7.92
N SER A 45 9.67 -5.95 6.60
CA SER A 45 10.24 -4.98 5.67
C SER A 45 9.19 -4.12 4.96
N THR A 46 7.96 -4.64 4.80
CA THR A 46 6.87 -3.99 4.07
C THR A 46 6.02 -3.13 4.99
N LYS A 47 5.85 -1.86 4.66
CA LYS A 47 4.90 -0.94 5.31
C LYS A 47 3.64 -0.75 4.47
N LEU A 48 2.49 -0.93 5.10
CA LEU A 48 1.18 -0.63 4.51
C LEU A 48 0.80 0.82 4.84
N ALA A 49 0.40 1.59 3.83
CA ALA A 49 -0.02 2.99 4.01
C ALA A 49 -1.26 3.29 3.16
N LEU A 50 -2.04 4.30 3.58
CA LEU A 50 -3.15 4.83 2.79
C LEU A 50 -2.67 5.99 1.92
N ALA A 51 -3.20 6.09 0.71
CA ALA A 51 -2.94 7.21 -0.17
C ALA A 51 -3.56 8.49 0.42
N THR A 52 -2.76 9.53 0.57
CA THR A 52 -3.21 10.84 1.10
C THR A 52 -3.57 11.85 0.03
N LEU A 53 -3.09 11.63 -1.20
CA LEU A 53 -3.22 12.57 -2.32
C LEU A 53 -4.53 12.38 -3.12
N GLY A 54 -5.28 11.30 -2.90
CA GLY A 54 -6.55 11.04 -3.58
C GLY A 54 -6.46 11.20 -5.11
N ASN A 55 -7.39 11.97 -5.68
CA ASN A 55 -7.46 12.23 -7.12
C ASN A 55 -6.27 13.04 -7.67
N ASP A 56 -5.57 13.80 -6.81
CA ASP A 56 -4.44 14.64 -7.23
C ASP A 56 -3.16 13.83 -7.46
N ALA A 57 -3.11 12.58 -6.97
CA ALA A 57 -1.96 11.70 -7.13
C ALA A 57 -1.54 11.50 -8.60
N GLY A 58 -2.53 11.42 -9.51
CA GLY A 58 -2.27 11.23 -10.94
C GLY A 58 -1.63 12.44 -11.60
N VAL A 59 -2.15 13.64 -11.33
CA VAL A 59 -1.63 14.90 -11.91
C VAL A 59 -0.24 15.21 -11.34
N ILE A 60 -0.05 15.04 -10.03
CA ILE A 60 1.26 15.23 -9.38
C ILE A 60 2.28 14.22 -9.92
N GLY A 61 1.88 12.95 -10.08
CA GLY A 61 2.73 11.92 -10.66
C GLY A 61 3.15 12.26 -12.09
N ALA A 62 2.21 12.70 -12.92
CA ALA A 62 2.50 13.14 -14.29
C ALA A 62 3.48 14.33 -14.33
N ALA A 63 3.30 15.31 -13.44
CA ALA A 63 4.22 16.44 -13.32
C ALA A 63 5.63 15.99 -12.87
N SER A 64 5.73 15.01 -11.96
CA SER A 64 7.02 14.48 -11.48
C SER A 64 7.81 13.71 -12.54
N LEU A 65 7.15 13.20 -13.60
CA LEU A 65 7.83 12.49 -14.69
C LEU A 65 8.46 13.42 -15.72
N VAL A 66 8.04 14.69 -15.73
CA VAL A 66 8.54 15.71 -16.67
C VAL A 66 9.75 16.47 -16.09
N ILE A 67 9.98 16.36 -14.78
CA ILE A 67 11.11 16.97 -14.05
C ILE A 67 12.20 15.92 -13.84
#